data_AF-A0A7C5IRY7-F1
#
_entry.id   AF-A0A7C5IRY7-F1
#
_cell.length_a   1.000
_cell.length_b   1.000
_cell.length_c   1.000
_cell.angle_alpha   90.00
_cell.angle_beta   90.00
_cell.angle_gamma   90.00
#
_symmetry.space_group_name_H-M   'P 1'
#
loop_
_entity.id
_entity.type
_entity.pdbx_description
1 polymer ?
#
loop_
_entity_poly.entity_id
_entity_poly.type
_entity_poly.pdbx_seq_one_letter_code
_entity_poly.pdbx_strand_id
1 'polypeptide(L)'
;LTGMYFLGFFMALFVGWVIKIASKYKSTGIFVTEIPIYRVPRWKNTVLTMYQKSRTFVVEAGKVIIVISVVLWVLQTYGPADKMQAISDKYTAQIEAAGNDKAVLTELEIQQASARLKASYAGIIGQRIEPIIKPLGFDWKIGISLLTSFAAREVFVGTMATLYSAGPDAVDDEAGKFKRLRAKMAAERDPETGKPVYTTAVAISLLLFYAFAMQCMSTLAVVRKETRSWGMMFAMLAYMTALAYFSSFIAYQLLA
;
A
#
# COMPACT_ATOMS: atom_id res chain seq x y z
N LEU A 1 7.59 -8.19 14.57
CA LEU A 1 6.16 -8.50 14.87
C LEU A 1 5.76 -8.04 16.28
N THR A 2 6.45 -8.50 17.33
CA THR A 2 6.11 -8.17 18.74
C THR A 2 6.05 -6.67 19.04
N GLY A 3 6.95 -5.88 18.47
CA GLY A 3 6.93 -4.41 18.62
C GLY A 3 5.65 -3.75 18.09
N MET A 4 5.02 -4.28 17.03
CA MET A 4 3.76 -3.74 16.50
C MET A 4 2.59 -3.99 17.46
N TYR A 5 2.57 -5.13 18.13
CA TYR A 5 1.53 -5.43 19.12
C TYR A 5 1.59 -4.48 20.31
N PHE A 6 2.79 -4.25 20.84
CA PHE A 6 2.98 -3.28 21.92
C PHE A 6 2.63 -1.85 21.46
N LEU A 7 3.04 -1.47 20.25
CA LEU A 7 2.69 -0.16 19.70
C LEU A 7 1.17 0.04 19.60
N GLY A 8 0.44 -0.96 19.13
CA GLY A 8 -1.03 -0.92 19.09
C GLY A 8 -1.65 -0.78 20.48
N PHE A 9 -1.14 -1.53 21.46
CA PHE A 9 -1.60 -1.45 22.85
C PHE A 9 -1.38 -0.05 23.46
N PHE A 10 -0.16 0.48 23.39
CA PHE A 10 0.15 1.80 23.93
C PHE A 10 -0.58 2.91 23.19
N MET A 11 -0.75 2.79 21.87
CA MET A 11 -1.49 3.77 21.10
C MET A 11 -2.99 3.77 21.43
N ALA A 12 -3.58 2.61 21.72
CA ALA A 12 -4.96 2.55 22.20
C ALA A 12 -5.13 3.27 23.55
N LEU A 13 -4.18 3.10 24.48
CA LEU A 13 -4.17 3.84 25.74
C LEU A 13 -4.03 5.35 25.51
N PHE A 14 -3.12 5.75 24.61
CA PHE A 14 -2.90 7.16 24.27
C PHE A 14 -4.15 7.80 23.66
N VAL A 15 -4.76 7.16 22.65
CA VAL A 15 -5.99 7.65 22.02
C VAL A 15 -7.14 7.69 23.03
N GLY A 16 -7.27 6.68 23.90
CA GLY A 16 -8.27 6.68 24.97
C GLY A 16 -8.08 7.83 25.96
N TRP A 17 -6.83 8.14 26.32
CA TRP A 17 -6.50 9.30 27.16
C TRP A 17 -6.81 10.63 26.47
N VAL A 18 -6.47 10.79 25.19
CA VAL A 18 -6.80 11.98 24.39
C VAL A 18 -8.31 12.17 24.28
N ILE A 19 -9.06 11.11 23.97
CA ILE A 19 -10.53 11.17 23.88
C ILE A 19 -11.15 11.48 25.24
N LYS A 20 -10.62 10.92 26.34
CA LYS A 20 -11.10 11.23 27.70
C LYS A 20 -10.93 12.71 28.05
N ILE A 21 -9.84 13.34 27.61
CA ILE A 21 -9.60 14.77 27.81
C ILE A 21 -10.52 15.60 26.89
N ALA A 22 -10.64 15.22 25.63
CA ALA A 22 -11.43 15.95 24.65
C ALA A 22 -12.95 15.81 24.85
N SER A 23 -13.40 14.70 25.43
CA SER A 23 -14.81 14.38 25.55
C SER A 23 -15.39 14.85 26.89
N LYS A 24 -16.40 15.74 26.82
CA LYS A 24 -17.22 16.15 27.96
C LYS A 24 -18.33 15.13 28.32
N TYR A 25 -18.26 13.90 27.81
CA TYR A 25 -19.29 12.88 28.10
C TYR A 25 -19.13 12.32 29.51
N LYS A 26 -19.87 12.90 30.46
CA LYS A 26 -20.20 12.24 31.74
C LYS A 26 -21.32 11.22 31.49
N SER A 27 -20.95 10.02 31.05
CA SER A 27 -21.87 8.89 31.14
C SER A 27 -21.68 8.22 32.49
N THR A 28 -22.55 8.52 33.45
CA THR A 28 -22.79 7.65 34.61
C THR A 28 -23.62 6.46 34.16
N GLY A 29 -22.98 5.54 33.44
CA GLY A 29 -23.58 4.23 33.16
C GLY A 29 -23.59 3.43 34.45
N ILE A 30 -24.77 3.16 34.99
CA ILE A 30 -24.95 2.14 36.03
C ILE A 30 -24.51 0.82 35.39
N PHE A 31 -23.33 0.36 35.78
CA PHE A 31 -22.76 -0.92 35.35
C PHE A 31 -23.53 -2.04 36.06
N VAL A 32 -24.74 -2.32 35.59
CA VAL A 32 -25.46 -3.55 35.97
C VAL A 32 -24.65 -4.70 35.39
N THR A 33 -23.84 -5.30 36.26
CA THR A 33 -22.92 -6.39 35.95
C THR A 33 -23.67 -7.71 36.03
N GLU A 34 -24.77 -7.82 35.29
CA GLU A 34 -25.40 -9.11 35.05
C GLU A 34 -24.81 -9.67 33.76
N ILE A 35 -23.76 -10.47 33.91
CA ILE A 35 -23.17 -11.17 32.77
C ILE A 35 -24.22 -12.22 32.33
N PRO A 36 -24.74 -12.16 31.10
CA PRO A 36 -25.71 -13.14 30.63
C PRO A 36 -25.07 -14.53 30.62
N ILE A 37 -25.86 -15.57 30.91
CA ILE A 37 -25.42 -16.96 30.87
C ILE A 37 -24.81 -17.26 29.49
N TYR A 38 -23.51 -17.55 29.47
CA TYR A 38 -22.78 -17.87 28.25
C TYR A 38 -23.33 -19.15 27.62
N ARG A 39 -24.06 -19.02 26.51
CA ARG A 39 -24.55 -20.16 25.74
C ARG A 39 -23.51 -20.53 24.69
N VAL A 40 -23.08 -21.79 24.69
CA VAL A 40 -22.16 -22.31 23.67
C VAL A 40 -22.74 -22.11 22.27
N PRO A 41 -21.94 -21.66 21.30
CA PRO A 41 -22.42 -21.43 19.95
C PRO A 41 -22.81 -22.74 19.28
N ARG A 42 -23.93 -22.73 18.54
CA ARG A 42 -24.30 -23.86 17.69
C ARG A 42 -23.32 -23.92 16.51
N TRP A 43 -22.43 -24.91 16.51
CA TRP A 43 -21.37 -25.08 15.50
C TRP A 43 -21.88 -25.01 14.06
N LYS A 44 -22.99 -25.67 13.75
CA LYS A 44 -23.61 -25.61 12.41
C LYS A 44 -23.93 -24.18 11.97
N ASN A 45 -24.48 -23.37 12.88
CA ASN A 45 -24.85 -22.00 12.57
C ASN A 45 -23.62 -21.10 12.43
N THR A 46 -22.60 -21.33 13.26
CA THR A 46 -21.33 -20.60 13.19
C THR A 46 -20.61 -20.87 11.87
N VAL A 47 -20.50 -22.15 11.48
CA VAL A 47 -19.89 -22.54 10.20
C VAL A 47 -20.68 -22.01 9.02
N LEU A 48 -22.02 -22.11 9.05
CA LEU A 48 -22.87 -21.54 7.99
C LEU A 48 -22.69 -20.03 7.87
N THR A 49 -22.64 -19.32 9.01
CA THR A 49 -22.42 -17.86 9.04
C THR A 49 -21.03 -17.52 8.50
N MET A 50 -20.00 -18.25 8.91
CA MET A 50 -18.64 -18.07 8.39
C MET A 50 -18.60 -18.29 6.88
N TYR A 51 -19.19 -19.39 6.38
CA TYR A 51 -19.25 -19.67 4.95
C TYR A 51 -20.00 -18.60 4.16
N GLN A 52 -21.15 -18.15 4.66
CA GLN A 52 -21.93 -17.07 4.04
C GLN A 52 -21.12 -15.78 4.00
N LYS A 53 -20.48 -15.38 5.11
CA LYS A 53 -19.64 -14.18 5.17
C LYS A 53 -18.42 -14.27 4.25
N SER A 54 -17.74 -15.43 4.21
CA SER A 54 -16.64 -15.67 3.28
C SER A 54 -17.10 -15.60 1.82
N ARG A 55 -18.23 -16.20 1.48
CA ARG A 55 -18.79 -16.12 0.13
C ARG A 55 -19.17 -14.68 -0.25
N THR A 56 -19.82 -13.96 0.65
CA THR A 56 -20.13 -12.53 0.46
C THR A 56 -18.85 -11.74 0.21
N PHE A 57 -17.79 -11.96 0.99
CA PHE A 57 -16.50 -11.31 0.77
C PHE A 57 -15.91 -11.64 -0.61
N VAL A 58 -15.83 -12.92 -0.97
CA VAL A 58 -15.26 -13.35 -2.27
C VAL A 58 -16.06 -12.78 -3.45
N VAL A 59 -17.39 -12.78 -3.38
CA VAL A 59 -18.23 -12.38 -4.51
C VAL A 59 -18.44 -10.86 -4.59
N GLU A 60 -18.57 -10.18 -3.45
CA GLU A 60 -18.79 -8.73 -3.44
C GLU A 60 -17.46 -7.96 -3.49
N ALA A 61 -16.52 -8.26 -2.59
CA ALA A 61 -15.22 -7.57 -2.56
C ALA A 61 -14.33 -8.02 -3.73
N GLY A 62 -14.37 -9.30 -4.10
CA GLY A 62 -13.56 -9.82 -5.21
C GLY A 62 -13.87 -9.16 -6.56
N LYS A 63 -15.14 -8.85 -6.85
CA LYS A 63 -15.52 -8.10 -8.06
C LYS A 63 -14.86 -6.72 -8.11
N VAL A 64 -14.87 -6.01 -6.97
CA VAL A 64 -14.24 -4.68 -6.86
C VAL A 64 -12.73 -4.78 -7.04
N ILE A 65 -12.09 -5.78 -6.43
CA ILE A 65 -10.65 -6.01 -6.57
C ILE A 65 -10.27 -6.28 -8.03
N ILE A 66 -11.00 -7.15 -8.74
CA ILE A 66 -10.71 -7.46 -10.15
C ILE A 66 -10.81 -6.20 -11.02
N VAL A 67 -11.87 -5.41 -10.85
CA VAL A 67 -12.05 -4.17 -11.62
C VAL A 67 -10.88 -3.21 -11.37
N ILE A 68 -10.48 -3.02 -10.11
CA ILE A 68 -9.37 -2.12 -9.78
C ILE A 68 -8.04 -2.68 -10.31
N SER A 69 -7.79 -3.98 -10.21
CA SER A 69 -6.58 -4.59 -10.77
C SER A 69 -6.46 -4.40 -12.28
N VAL A 70 -7.58 -4.53 -13.02
CA VAL A 70 -7.60 -4.27 -14.47
C VAL A 70 -7.35 -2.78 -14.75
N VAL A 71 -7.99 -1.87 -14.01
CA VAL A 71 -7.76 -0.42 -14.15
C VAL A 71 -6.31 -0.06 -13.87
N LEU A 72 -5.72 -0.61 -12.81
CA LEU A 72 -4.32 -0.39 -12.47
C LEU A 72 -3.38 -0.94 -13.52
N TRP A 73 -3.65 -2.13 -14.06
CA TRP A 73 -2.88 -2.71 -15.15
C TRP A 73 -2.91 -1.82 -16.40
N VAL A 74 -4.08 -1.28 -16.76
CA VAL A 74 -4.22 -0.31 -17.86
C VAL A 74 -3.43 0.97 -17.56
N LEU A 75 -3.54 1.52 -16.35
CA LEU A 75 -2.81 2.73 -15.96
C LEU A 75 -1.28 2.52 -15.93
N GLN A 76 -0.81 1.31 -15.64
CA GLN A 76 0.62 0.95 -15.65
C GLN A 76 1.13 0.68 -17.07
N THR A 77 0.26 0.16 -17.95
CA THR A 77 0.63 -0.23 -19.33
C THR A 77 0.62 0.97 -20.28
N TYR A 78 -0.35 1.87 -20.12
CA TYR A 78 -0.54 3.00 -21.03
C TYR A 78 -0.10 4.33 -20.40
N GLY A 79 0.40 5.23 -21.24
CA GLY A 79 0.79 6.60 -20.90
C GLY A 79 0.70 7.51 -22.14
N PRO A 80 1.05 8.81 -22.02
CA PRO A 80 1.05 9.74 -23.15
C PRO A 80 1.92 9.21 -24.31
N ALA A 81 1.31 9.09 -25.50
CA ALA A 81 1.91 8.45 -26.66
C ALA A 81 3.28 9.04 -27.04
N ASP A 82 3.39 10.37 -27.05
CA ASP A 82 4.63 11.08 -27.41
C ASP A 82 5.81 10.72 -26.50
N LYS A 83 5.56 10.61 -25.19
CA LYS A 83 6.60 10.26 -24.21
C LYS A 83 6.98 8.79 -24.29
N MET A 84 6.00 7.92 -24.51
CA MET A 84 6.23 6.47 -24.61
C MET A 84 7.00 6.11 -25.89
N GLN A 85 6.71 6.75 -27.01
CA GLN A 85 7.44 6.57 -28.28
C GLN A 85 8.86 7.13 -28.19
N ALA A 86 9.03 8.35 -27.67
CA ALA A 86 10.37 8.92 -27.49
C ALA A 86 11.26 8.07 -26.56
N ILE A 87 10.66 7.37 -25.59
CA ILE A 87 11.38 6.42 -24.73
C ILE A 87 11.67 5.12 -25.49
N SER A 88 10.71 4.56 -26.23
CA SER A 88 10.97 3.36 -27.02
C SER A 88 12.16 3.58 -27.93
N ASP A 89 12.15 4.66 -28.69
CA ASP A 89 13.11 4.96 -29.76
C ASP A 89 14.52 5.18 -29.21
N LYS A 90 14.65 5.83 -28.04
CA LYS A 90 15.93 6.00 -27.35
C LYS A 90 16.54 4.69 -26.90
N TYR A 91 15.72 3.78 -26.36
CA TYR A 91 16.23 2.51 -25.85
C TYR A 91 16.38 1.46 -26.96
N THR A 92 15.55 1.45 -28.01
CA THR A 92 15.80 0.60 -29.20
C THR A 92 17.09 1.01 -29.91
N ALA A 93 17.35 2.30 -30.08
CA ALA A 93 18.62 2.75 -30.64
C ALA A 93 19.84 2.34 -29.77
N GLN A 94 19.69 2.31 -28.45
CA GLN A 94 20.72 1.83 -27.53
C GLN A 94 20.89 0.30 -27.54
N ILE A 95 19.79 -0.44 -27.66
CA ILE A 95 19.78 -1.91 -27.76
C ILE A 95 20.43 -2.35 -29.09
N GLU A 96 20.12 -1.65 -30.19
CA GLU A 96 20.75 -1.88 -31.49
C GLU A 96 22.24 -1.52 -31.49
N ALA A 97 22.63 -0.46 -30.77
CA ALA A 97 24.03 -0.08 -30.58
C ALA A 97 24.80 -1.02 -29.64
N ALA A 98 24.12 -1.71 -28.71
CA ALA A 98 24.74 -2.60 -27.72
C ALA A 98 25.15 -3.98 -28.29
N GLY A 99 24.75 -4.32 -29.51
CA GLY A 99 25.18 -5.56 -30.16
C GLY A 99 24.64 -6.84 -29.48
N ASN A 100 25.46 -7.88 -29.37
CA ASN A 100 25.04 -9.24 -28.95
C ASN A 100 25.40 -9.57 -27.49
N ASP A 101 25.80 -8.58 -26.69
CA ASP A 101 26.24 -8.79 -25.32
C ASP A 101 25.03 -8.95 -24.38
N LYS A 102 24.70 -10.21 -24.04
CA LYS A 102 23.47 -10.58 -23.32
C LYS A 102 23.31 -9.85 -21.98
N ALA A 103 24.42 -9.57 -21.28
CA ALA A 103 24.36 -8.88 -19.98
C ALA A 103 23.95 -7.41 -20.13
N VAL A 104 24.43 -6.75 -21.19
CA VAL A 104 24.13 -5.34 -21.49
C VAL A 104 22.71 -5.20 -22.04
N LEU A 105 22.30 -6.13 -22.90
CA LEU A 105 20.93 -6.18 -23.45
C LEU A 105 19.88 -6.30 -22.33
N THR A 106 20.09 -7.23 -21.38
CA THR A 106 19.16 -7.42 -20.26
C THR A 106 19.07 -6.18 -19.35
N GLU A 107 20.18 -5.50 -19.09
CA GLU A 107 20.17 -4.26 -18.28
C GLU A 107 19.44 -3.12 -19.01
N LEU A 108 19.67 -2.94 -20.31
CA LEU A 108 18.99 -1.94 -21.13
C LEU A 108 17.47 -2.19 -21.23
N GLU A 109 17.05 -3.46 -21.35
CA GLU A 109 15.63 -3.83 -21.33
C GLU A 109 14.96 -3.52 -19.99
N ILE A 110 15.65 -3.78 -18.87
CA ILE A 110 15.16 -3.45 -17.52
C ILE A 110 15.03 -1.94 -17.34
N GLN A 111 16.01 -1.16 -17.84
CA GLN A 111 15.97 0.29 -17.81
C GLN A 111 14.86 0.86 -18.70
N GLN A 112 14.68 0.31 -19.90
CA GLN A 112 13.58 0.67 -20.80
C GLN A 112 12.22 0.42 -20.15
N ALA A 113 12.04 -0.76 -19.54
CA ALA A 113 10.78 -1.12 -18.88
C ALA A 113 10.49 -0.19 -17.69
N SER A 114 11.53 0.13 -16.89
CA SER A 114 11.42 1.08 -15.77
C SER A 114 11.07 2.50 -16.24
N ALA A 115 11.69 2.96 -17.34
CA ALA A 115 11.43 4.28 -17.91
C ALA A 115 10.03 4.40 -18.52
N ARG A 116 9.58 3.36 -19.25
CA ARG A 116 8.21 3.27 -19.77
C ARG A 116 7.17 3.28 -18.64
N LEU A 117 7.43 2.52 -17.58
CA LEU A 117 6.55 2.47 -16.41
C LEU A 117 6.50 3.82 -15.68
N LYS A 118 7.62 4.55 -15.60
CA LYS A 118 7.66 5.91 -15.06
C LYS A 118 6.87 6.92 -15.92
N ALA A 119 6.77 6.69 -17.24
CA ALA A 119 5.98 7.51 -18.17
C ALA A 119 4.50 7.08 -18.29
N SER A 120 4.13 5.93 -17.74
CA SER A 120 2.73 5.47 -17.68
C SER A 120 1.83 6.43 -16.90
N TYR A 121 0.51 6.34 -17.06
CA TYR A 121 -0.43 7.13 -16.28
C TYR A 121 -0.30 6.88 -14.77
N ALA A 122 -0.06 5.63 -14.37
CA ALA A 122 0.26 5.29 -12.98
C ALA A 122 1.54 5.98 -12.52
N GLY A 123 2.59 5.97 -13.35
CA GLY A 123 3.86 6.68 -13.14
C GLY A 123 3.67 8.18 -12.91
N ILE A 124 2.85 8.82 -13.75
CA ILE A 124 2.53 10.25 -13.66
C ILE A 124 1.76 10.57 -12.38
N ILE A 125 0.79 9.73 -12.00
CA ILE A 125 0.06 9.88 -10.74
C ILE A 125 1.02 9.73 -9.55
N GLY A 126 1.91 8.74 -9.59
CA GLY A 126 2.95 8.52 -8.58
C GLY A 126 3.84 9.76 -8.39
N GLN A 127 4.34 10.35 -9.47
CA GLN A 127 5.16 11.56 -9.44
C GLN A 127 4.40 12.79 -8.94
N ARG A 128 3.08 12.87 -9.16
CA ARG A 128 2.25 13.95 -8.61
C ARG A 128 2.04 13.81 -7.10
N ILE A 129 2.00 12.58 -6.59
CA ILE A 129 1.87 12.29 -5.16
C ILE A 129 3.23 12.38 -4.46
N GLU A 130 4.32 12.07 -5.16
CA GLU A 130 5.72 12.09 -4.69
C GLU A 130 6.08 13.29 -3.80
N PRO A 131 5.81 14.57 -4.15
CA PRO A 131 6.20 15.70 -3.29
C PRO A 131 5.56 15.67 -1.89
N ILE A 132 4.37 15.07 -1.76
CA ILE A 132 3.67 14.95 -0.47
C ILE A 132 4.24 13.78 0.34
N ILE A 133 4.67 12.70 -0.32
CA ILE A 133 5.12 11.48 0.37
C ILE A 133 6.65 11.43 0.55
N LYS A 134 7.42 12.22 -0.21
CA LYS A 134 8.87 12.31 -0.14
C LYS A 134 9.40 12.69 1.24
N PRO A 135 8.75 13.59 2.03
CA PRO A 135 9.18 13.86 3.40
C PRO A 135 9.09 12.64 4.34
N LEU A 136 8.38 11.58 3.96
CA LEU A 136 8.28 10.32 4.72
C LEU A 136 9.36 9.31 4.28
N GLY A 137 10.20 9.68 3.31
CA GLY A 137 11.18 8.82 2.67
C GLY A 137 10.59 7.90 1.59
N PHE A 138 9.38 8.19 1.09
CA PHE A 138 8.72 7.38 0.06
C PHE A 138 9.00 7.94 -1.34
N ASP A 139 9.33 7.05 -2.26
CA ASP A 139 9.50 7.36 -3.68
C ASP A 139 8.17 7.22 -4.44
N TRP A 140 8.18 7.63 -5.72
CA TRP A 140 7.01 7.47 -6.59
C TRP A 140 6.54 6.00 -6.73
N LYS A 141 7.44 5.00 -6.63
CA LYS A 141 7.07 3.57 -6.69
C LYS A 141 6.26 3.19 -5.45
N ILE A 142 6.75 3.54 -4.25
CA ILE A 142 6.01 3.35 -2.98
C ILE A 142 4.68 4.09 -3.04
N GLY A 143 4.65 5.32 -3.58
CA GLY A 143 3.43 6.10 -3.77
C GLY A 143 2.37 5.40 -4.62
N ILE A 144 2.76 4.82 -5.77
CA ILE A 144 1.84 4.04 -6.61
C ILE A 144 1.36 2.82 -5.85
N SER A 145 2.25 2.07 -5.22
CA SER A 145 1.86 0.88 -4.46
C SER A 145 0.93 1.22 -3.28
N LEU A 146 1.14 2.33 -2.59
CA LEU A 146 0.23 2.85 -1.57
C LEU A 146 -1.15 3.17 -2.15
N LEU A 147 -1.22 3.77 -3.34
CA LEU A 147 -2.48 4.05 -4.03
C LEU A 147 -3.20 2.75 -4.41
N THR A 148 -2.49 1.77 -4.95
CA THR A 148 -3.07 0.45 -5.27
C THR A 148 -3.55 -0.31 -4.03
N SER A 149 -2.93 -0.05 -2.87
CA SER A 149 -3.27 -0.69 -1.60
C SER A 149 -4.61 -0.26 -1.01
N PHE A 150 -5.20 0.85 -1.48
CA PHE A 150 -6.57 1.22 -1.13
C PHE A 150 -7.60 0.20 -1.64
N ALA A 151 -7.25 -0.57 -2.68
CA ALA A 151 -8.07 -1.66 -3.17
C ALA A 151 -8.07 -2.84 -2.21
N ALA A 152 -6.87 -3.29 -1.86
CA ALA A 152 -6.61 -4.34 -0.88
C ALA A 152 -5.18 -4.19 -0.37
N ARG A 153 -4.99 -4.40 0.93
CA ARG A 153 -3.71 -4.14 1.63
C ARG A 153 -2.61 -5.09 1.15
N GLU A 154 -3.00 -6.27 0.71
CA GLU A 154 -2.14 -7.34 0.20
C GLU A 154 -1.59 -7.03 -1.20
N VAL A 155 -2.26 -6.16 -1.96
CA VAL A 155 -1.87 -5.80 -3.33
C VAL A 155 -0.56 -5.00 -3.36
N PHE A 156 -0.17 -4.36 -2.25
CA PHE A 156 1.09 -3.60 -2.14
C PHE A 156 2.31 -4.39 -2.64
N VAL A 157 2.47 -5.62 -2.14
CA VAL A 157 3.63 -6.46 -2.44
C VAL A 157 3.56 -6.96 -3.89
N GLY A 158 2.36 -7.25 -4.39
CA GLY A 158 2.15 -7.61 -5.79
C GLY A 158 2.54 -6.47 -6.74
N THR A 159 2.11 -5.25 -6.44
CA THR A 159 2.46 -4.07 -7.24
C THR A 159 3.96 -3.73 -7.16
N MET A 160 4.58 -3.89 -5.99
CA MET A 160 6.04 -3.78 -5.87
C MET A 160 6.77 -4.84 -6.69
N ALA A 161 6.31 -6.09 -6.65
CA ALA A 161 6.88 -7.15 -7.46
C ALA A 161 6.76 -6.83 -8.96
N THR A 162 5.63 -6.32 -9.44
CA THR A 162 5.48 -5.96 -10.85
C THR A 162 6.32 -4.74 -11.24
N LEU A 163 6.41 -3.72 -10.37
CA LEU A 163 7.22 -2.52 -10.61
C LEU A 163 8.73 -2.83 -10.72
N TYR A 164 9.24 -3.78 -9.93
CA TYR A 164 10.66 -4.14 -9.90
C TYR A 164 11.03 -5.37 -10.77
N SER A 165 10.05 -6.20 -11.13
CA SER A 165 10.23 -7.38 -12.00
C SER A 165 9.96 -7.11 -13.48
N ALA A 166 9.86 -5.84 -13.89
CA ALA A 166 9.72 -5.48 -15.30
C ALA A 166 11.00 -5.85 -16.08
N GLY A 167 11.02 -7.05 -16.66
CA GLY A 167 12.09 -7.63 -17.46
C GLY A 167 11.68 -9.02 -17.98
N PRO A 168 12.16 -9.47 -19.15
CA PRO A 168 11.64 -10.63 -19.87
C PRO A 168 11.77 -11.99 -19.15
N ASP A 169 12.58 -12.08 -18.10
CA ASP A 169 12.82 -13.31 -17.33
C ASP A 169 11.86 -13.51 -16.14
N ALA A 170 10.57 -13.31 -16.36
CA ALA A 170 9.52 -13.74 -15.45
C ALA A 170 9.38 -15.27 -15.48
N VAL A 171 10.44 -15.97 -15.05
CA VAL A 171 10.41 -17.43 -14.84
C VAL A 171 9.58 -17.71 -13.59
N ASP A 172 8.65 -18.65 -13.71
CA ASP A 172 7.63 -19.12 -12.75
C ASP A 172 8.18 -19.77 -11.46
N ASP A 173 9.19 -19.17 -10.82
CA ASP A 173 9.62 -19.55 -9.48
C ASP A 173 9.40 -18.40 -8.49
N GLU A 174 8.34 -18.51 -7.69
CA GLU A 174 7.97 -17.54 -6.65
C GLU A 174 9.12 -17.29 -5.67
N ALA A 175 9.93 -18.31 -5.33
CA ALA A 175 11.08 -18.15 -4.45
C ALA A 175 12.20 -17.31 -5.11
N GLY A 176 12.40 -17.48 -6.42
CA GLY A 176 13.32 -16.68 -7.23
C GLY A 176 12.89 -15.21 -7.36
N LYS A 177 11.58 -14.95 -7.50
CA LYS A 177 11.02 -13.58 -7.60
C LYS A 177 11.31 -12.74 -6.36
N PHE A 178 11.07 -13.26 -5.15
CA PHE A 178 11.33 -12.52 -3.92
C PHE A 178 12.82 -12.21 -3.69
N LYS A 179 13.71 -13.15 -4.04
CA LYS A 179 15.17 -12.94 -3.91
C LYS A 179 15.67 -11.86 -4.87
N ARG A 180 15.18 -11.87 -6.12
CA ARG A 180 15.48 -10.84 -7.14
C ARG A 180 14.91 -9.48 -6.75
N LEU A 181 13.66 -9.43 -6.27
CA LEU A 181 13.01 -8.22 -5.78
C LEU A 181 13.82 -7.61 -4.63
N ARG A 182 14.22 -8.42 -3.64
CA ARG A 182 15.05 -7.96 -2.52
C ARG A 182 16.41 -7.43 -2.97
N ALA A 183 17.05 -8.10 -3.94
CA ALA A 183 18.33 -7.64 -4.50
C ALA A 183 18.19 -6.30 -5.24
N LYS A 184 17.15 -6.15 -6.07
CA LYS A 184 16.87 -4.89 -6.78
C LYS A 184 16.51 -3.75 -5.83
N MET A 185 15.67 -3.99 -4.83
CA MET A 185 15.35 -2.98 -3.81
C MET A 185 16.57 -2.58 -2.99
N ALA A 186 17.47 -3.51 -2.68
CA ALA A 186 18.72 -3.19 -1.96
C ALA A 186 19.71 -2.38 -2.81
N ALA A 187 19.70 -2.56 -4.13
CA ALA A 187 20.57 -1.83 -5.06
C ALA A 187 20.01 -0.46 -5.48
N GLU A 188 18.70 -0.22 -5.29
CA GLU A 188 18.05 1.02 -5.69
C GLU A 188 18.56 2.21 -4.88
N ARG A 189 19.02 3.25 -5.59
CA ARG A 189 19.45 4.52 -5.02
C ARG A 189 18.57 5.64 -5.54
N ASP A 190 18.25 6.56 -4.64
CA ASP A 190 17.47 7.74 -4.98
C ASP A 190 18.26 8.59 -5.99
N PRO A 191 17.67 8.93 -7.15
CA PRO A 191 18.31 9.74 -8.18
C PRO A 191 18.77 11.12 -7.72
N GLU A 192 18.13 11.69 -6.70
CA GLU A 192 18.44 13.05 -6.23
C GLU A 192 19.40 13.10 -5.05
N THR A 193 19.34 12.08 -4.17
CA THR A 193 20.14 12.07 -2.93
C THR A 193 21.30 11.07 -2.96
N GLY A 194 21.31 10.12 -3.91
CA GLY A 194 22.31 9.07 -4.05
C GLY A 194 22.34 8.04 -2.91
N LYS A 195 21.47 8.19 -1.91
CA LYS A 195 21.31 7.28 -0.77
C LYS A 195 20.42 6.08 -1.16
N PRO A 196 20.56 4.93 -0.49
CA PRO A 196 19.66 3.80 -0.70
C PRO A 196 18.21 4.22 -0.41
N VAL A 197 17.28 3.91 -1.32
CA VAL A 197 15.86 4.26 -1.16
C VAL A 197 15.25 3.52 0.04
N TYR A 198 15.62 2.26 0.23
CA TYR A 198 15.09 1.42 1.30
C TYR A 198 16.04 1.36 2.50
N THR A 199 15.98 2.38 3.35
CA THR A 199 16.65 2.35 4.66
C THR A 199 15.76 1.78 5.75
N THR A 200 16.34 1.46 6.91
CA THR A 200 15.58 1.07 8.10
C THR A 200 14.57 2.15 8.51
N ALA A 201 14.90 3.44 8.31
CA ALA A 201 13.99 4.55 8.54
C ALA A 201 12.75 4.46 7.64
N VAL A 202 12.93 4.23 6.34
CA VAL A 202 11.82 4.07 5.37
C VAL A 202 10.98 2.83 5.70
N ALA A 203 11.61 1.73 6.08
CA ALA A 203 10.89 0.52 6.45
C ALA A 203 10.00 0.72 7.70
N ILE A 204 10.52 1.42 8.71
CA ILE A 204 9.77 1.73 9.93
C ILE A 204 8.67 2.76 9.65
N SER A 205 8.95 3.80 8.85
CA SER A 205 7.97 4.81 8.47
C SER A 205 6.82 4.19 7.67
N LEU A 206 7.12 3.31 6.70
CA LEU A 206 6.13 2.56 5.93
C LEU A 206 5.27 1.65 6.83
N LEU A 207 5.89 0.97 7.78
CA LEU A 207 5.19 0.08 8.71
C LEU A 207 4.25 0.84 9.65
N LEU A 208 4.66 2.01 10.16
CA LEU A 208 3.81 2.88 10.96
C LEU A 208 2.68 3.50 10.15
N PHE A 209 2.97 3.92 8.91
CA PHE A 209 1.94 4.40 8.00
C PHE A 209 0.86 3.34 7.83
N TYR A 210 1.23 2.09 7.52
CA TYR A 210 0.28 0.99 7.39
C TYR A 210 -0.37 0.56 8.71
N ALA A 211 0.26 0.78 9.85
CA ALA A 211 -0.33 0.47 11.16
C ALA A 211 -1.56 1.35 11.44
N PHE A 212 -1.54 2.60 10.98
CA PHE A 212 -2.59 3.59 11.27
C PHE A 212 -3.47 3.96 10.08
N ALA A 213 -3.00 3.78 8.85
CA ALA A 213 -3.75 4.21 7.67
C ALA A 213 -5.00 3.34 7.47
N MET A 214 -6.16 4.00 7.43
CA MET A 214 -7.45 3.38 7.14
C MET A 214 -7.66 3.29 5.63
N GLN A 215 -7.05 2.29 4.98
CA GLN A 215 -7.09 2.15 3.53
C GLN A 215 -8.08 1.08 3.03
N CYS A 216 -8.76 0.38 3.94
CA CYS A 216 -9.64 -0.72 3.56
C CYS A 216 -11.01 -0.19 3.13
N MET A 217 -11.37 -0.31 1.84
CA MET A 217 -12.70 0.10 1.35
C MET A 217 -13.86 -0.58 2.10
N SER A 218 -13.69 -1.81 2.57
CA SER A 218 -14.69 -2.52 3.36
C SER A 218 -15.01 -1.83 4.69
N THR A 219 -14.02 -1.23 5.36
CA THR A 219 -14.23 -0.52 6.62
C THR A 219 -14.99 0.79 6.40
N LEU A 220 -14.64 1.53 5.33
CA LEU A 220 -15.39 2.73 4.92
C LEU A 220 -16.83 2.37 4.53
N ALA A 221 -16.98 1.25 3.81
CA ALA A 221 -18.20 0.49 3.56
C ALA A 221 -19.17 0.48 4.75
N VAL A 222 -18.68 -0.16 5.82
CA VAL A 222 -19.44 -0.42 7.05
C VAL A 222 -19.64 0.86 7.85
N VAL A 223 -18.60 1.68 8.04
CA VAL A 223 -18.71 2.95 8.80
C VAL A 223 -19.78 3.85 8.20
N ARG A 224 -19.83 3.94 6.87
CA ARG A 224 -20.87 4.68 6.17
C ARG A 224 -22.26 4.07 6.37
N LYS A 225 -22.38 2.75 6.32
CA LYS A 225 -23.66 2.06 6.53
C LYS A 225 -24.21 2.30 7.95
N GLU A 226 -23.35 2.25 8.96
CA GLU A 226 -23.72 2.42 10.37
C GLU A 226 -23.94 3.89 10.76
N THR A 227 -23.07 4.80 10.30
CA THR A 227 -23.15 6.23 10.66
C THR A 227 -24.17 6.99 9.81
N ARG A 228 -24.61 6.39 8.68
CA ARG A 228 -25.51 6.99 7.67
C ARG A 228 -25.10 8.40 7.20
N SER A 229 -23.82 8.74 7.33
CA SER A 229 -23.26 10.06 7.00
C SER A 229 -21.94 9.93 6.25
N TRP A 230 -21.85 10.58 5.08
CA TRP A 230 -20.62 10.66 4.29
C TRP A 230 -19.57 11.57 4.95
N GLY A 231 -20.01 12.65 5.61
CA GLY A 231 -19.10 13.60 6.25
C GLY A 231 -18.30 12.95 7.37
N MET A 232 -18.96 12.12 8.19
CA MET A 232 -18.30 11.39 9.28
C MET A 232 -17.34 10.32 8.76
N MET A 233 -17.69 9.64 7.66
CA MET A 233 -16.79 8.66 7.02
C MET A 233 -15.50 9.34 6.51
N PHE A 234 -15.62 10.47 5.81
CA PHE A 234 -14.43 11.20 5.33
C PHE A 234 -13.65 11.86 6.46
N ALA A 235 -14.31 12.35 7.50
CA ALA A 235 -13.64 12.88 8.68
C ALA A 235 -12.79 11.80 9.38
N MET A 236 -13.34 10.58 9.53
CA MET A 236 -12.62 9.44 10.10
C MET A 236 -11.43 9.03 9.23
N LEU A 237 -11.63 8.96 7.91
CA LEU A 237 -10.57 8.65 6.95
C LEU A 237 -9.44 9.70 7.00
N ALA A 238 -9.80 10.99 6.99
CA ALA A 238 -8.85 12.09 7.04
C ALA A 238 -8.06 12.09 8.37
N TYR A 239 -8.75 11.86 9.50
CA TYR A 239 -8.12 11.77 10.80
C TYR A 239 -7.09 10.62 10.89
N MET A 240 -7.48 9.40 10.48
CA MET A 240 -6.59 8.24 10.52
C MET A 240 -5.43 8.37 9.54
N THR A 241 -5.67 8.93 8.35
CA THR A 241 -4.62 9.17 7.35
C THR A 241 -3.66 10.27 7.81
N ALA A 242 -4.15 11.33 8.44
CA ALA A 242 -3.30 12.36 9.03
C ALA A 242 -2.44 11.79 10.16
N LEU A 243 -3.02 10.99 11.06
CA LEU A 243 -2.29 10.31 12.13
C LEU A 243 -1.19 9.39 11.56
N ALA A 244 -1.50 8.62 10.52
CA ALA A 244 -0.55 7.76 9.81
C ALA A 244 0.58 8.57 9.15
N TYR A 245 0.24 9.70 8.52
CA TYR A 245 1.20 10.59 7.89
C TYR A 245 2.15 11.21 8.92
N PHE A 246 1.62 11.79 10.00
CA PHE A 246 2.45 12.42 11.04
C PHE A 246 3.31 11.42 11.79
N SER A 247 2.77 10.25 12.16
CA SER A 247 3.55 9.21 12.83
C SER A 247 4.68 8.68 11.96
N SER A 248 4.43 8.47 10.67
CA SER A 248 5.44 8.06 9.69
C SER A 248 6.48 9.15 9.46
N PHE A 249 6.06 10.41 9.33
CA PHE A 249 6.95 11.56 9.18
C PHE A 249 7.89 11.73 10.38
N ILE A 250 7.35 11.69 11.61
CA ILE A 250 8.15 11.79 12.83
C ILE A 250 9.15 10.64 12.91
N ALA A 251 8.71 9.41 12.62
CA ALA A 251 9.60 8.25 12.66
C ALA A 251 10.72 8.34 11.61
N TYR A 252 10.41 8.79 10.40
CA TYR A 252 11.42 8.99 9.37
C TYR A 252 12.43 10.05 9.81
N GLN A 253 11.97 11.22 10.26
CA GLN A 253 12.86 12.31 10.67
C GLN A 253 13.75 11.96 11.88
N LEU A 254 13.28 11.09 12.79
CA LEU A 254 14.05 10.64 13.94
C LEU A 254 15.11 9.57 13.60
N LEU A 255 14.92 8.84 12.49
CA LEU A 255 15.74 7.68 12.13
C LEU A 255 16.60 7.90 10.87
N ALA A 256 16.33 8.96 10.09
CA ALA A 256 16.98 9.28 8.82
C ALA A 256 18.30 10.07 8.96
#